data_AF-A0A0Q4KT49-F1
#
_entry.id   AF-A0A0Q4KT49-F1
#
_cell.length_a   1.000
_cell.length_b   1.000
_cell.length_c   1.000
_cell.angle_alpha   90.00
_cell.angle_beta   90.00
_cell.angle_gamma   90.00
#
_symmetry.space_group_name_H-M   'P 1'
#
loop_
_entity.id
_entity.type
_entity.pdbx_description
1 polymer ?
#
loop_
_entity_poly.entity_id
_entity_poly.type
_entity_poly.pdbx_seq_one_letter_code
_entity_poly.pdbx_strand_id
1 'polypeptide(L)'
;MRKLIGVLTGAVVAMMTVAIAEMIGHRLYPPPAGLDMRSPAGIASYITAAPTGALVAVAVAWLLGAGLGGWTAARIGRWPAAAWIVAALIAIGGVYNATRIPAPLWMQIATVLAPALGGLIAHTLERRRT
;
A
#
# COMPACT_ATOMS: atom_id res chain seq x y z
N MET A 1 20.84 -5.45 14.53
CA MET A 1 20.83 -5.82 13.10
C MET A 1 19.53 -6.48 12.64
N ARG A 2 19.05 -7.57 13.26
CA ARG A 2 17.82 -8.27 12.81
C ARG A 2 16.59 -7.37 12.61
N LYS A 3 16.31 -6.44 13.55
CA LYS A 3 15.20 -5.48 13.44
C LYS A 3 15.27 -4.64 12.16
N LEU A 4 16.44 -4.06 11.87
CA LEU A 4 16.65 -3.25 10.66
C LEU A 4 16.51 -4.10 9.40
N ILE A 5 17.14 -5.28 9.35
CA ILE A 5 17.03 -6.20 8.21
C ILE A 5 15.56 -6.57 7.98
N GLY A 6 14.82 -6.89 9.04
CA GLY A 6 13.40 -7.17 8.94
C GLY A 6 12.61 -6.03 8.33
N VAL A 7 12.77 -4.80 8.83
CA VAL A 7 12.08 -3.63 8.26
C VAL A 7 12.45 -3.42 6.78
N LEU A 8 13.72 -3.54 6.41
CA LEU A 8 14.15 -3.38 5.01
C LEU A 8 13.54 -4.47 4.11
N THR A 9 13.62 -5.74 4.50
CA THR A 9 13.01 -6.83 3.73
C THR A 9 11.49 -6.67 3.64
N GLY A 10 10.83 -6.27 4.72
CA GLY A 10 9.40 -6.02 4.73
C GLY A 10 8.98 -4.85 3.85
N ALA A 11 9.77 -3.77 3.79
CA ALA A 11 9.55 -2.67 2.87
C ALA A 11 9.67 -3.12 1.41
N VAL A 12 10.67 -3.95 1.08
CA VAL A 12 10.80 -4.53 -0.27
C VAL A 12 9.58 -5.39 -0.61
N VAL A 13 9.15 -6.27 0.30
CA VAL A 13 7.95 -7.11 0.09
C VAL A 13 6.70 -6.26 -0.08
N ALA A 14 6.53 -5.20 0.71
CA ALA A 14 5.43 -4.26 0.57
C ALA A 14 5.40 -3.61 -0.83
N MET A 15 6.54 -3.07 -1.28
CA MET A 15 6.64 -2.44 -2.60
C MET A 15 6.32 -3.42 -3.73
N MET A 16 6.86 -4.65 -3.66
CA MET A 16 6.57 -5.68 -4.66
C MET A 16 5.10 -6.08 -4.66
N THR A 17 4.50 -6.22 -3.47
CA THR A 17 3.08 -6.55 -3.33
C THR A 17 2.19 -5.47 -3.95
N VAL A 18 2.45 -4.20 -3.64
CA VAL A 18 1.69 -3.08 -4.21
C VAL A 18 1.87 -3.04 -5.73
N ALA A 19 3.10 -3.13 -6.23
CA ALA A 19 3.38 -3.08 -7.66
C ALA A 19 2.70 -4.23 -8.43
N ILE A 20 2.71 -5.45 -7.89
CA ILE A 20 2.02 -6.60 -8.50
C ILE A 20 0.50 -6.40 -8.48
N ALA A 21 -0.05 -5.95 -7.35
CA ALA A 21 -1.49 -5.72 -7.23
C ALA A 21 -1.97 -4.58 -8.15
N GLU A 22 -1.21 -3.49 -8.29
CA GLU A 22 -1.49 -2.41 -9.22
C GLU A 22 -1.36 -2.87 -10.68
N MET A 23 -0.34 -3.68 -11.01
CA MET A 23 -0.22 -4.26 -12.35
C MET A 23 -1.43 -5.13 -12.71
N ILE A 24 -1.92 -5.94 -11.77
CA ILE A 24 -3.16 -6.71 -11.95
C ILE A 24 -4.35 -5.75 -12.11
N GLY A 25 -4.44 -4.73 -11.27
CA GLY A 25 -5.47 -3.70 -11.33
C GLY A 25 -5.54 -3.00 -12.68
N HIS A 26 -4.40 -2.62 -13.27
CA HIS A 26 -4.32 -2.01 -14.59
C HIS A 26 -4.65 -2.96 -15.74
N ARG A 27 -4.56 -4.28 -15.54
CA ARG A 27 -5.05 -5.25 -16.53
C ARG A 27 -6.56 -5.42 -16.46
N LEU A 28 -7.15 -5.35 -15.27
CA LEU A 28 -8.60 -5.41 -15.06
C LEU A 28 -9.29 -4.09 -15.44
N TYR A 29 -8.63 -2.98 -15.16
CA TYR A 29 -9.09 -1.61 -15.39
C TYR A 29 -8.00 -0.85 -16.15
N PRO A 30 -7.91 -1.04 -17.48
CA PRO A 30 -6.88 -0.39 -18.28
C PRO A 30 -7.05 1.14 -18.26
N PRO A 31 -5.95 1.89 -18.06
CA PRO A 31 -5.99 3.34 -18.18
C PRO A 31 -6.33 3.76 -19.62
N PRO A 32 -7.07 4.86 -19.80
CA PRO A 32 -7.33 5.44 -21.13
C PRO A 32 -6.05 5.62 -21.95
N ALA A 33 -6.14 5.36 -23.26
CA ALA A 33 -5.02 5.51 -24.17
C ALA A 33 -4.49 6.95 -24.18
N GLY A 34 -3.16 7.10 -24.21
CA GLY A 34 -2.50 8.41 -24.27
C GLY A 34 -2.30 9.12 -22.93
N LEU A 35 -2.73 8.54 -21.80
CA LEU A 35 -2.41 9.06 -20.48
C LEU A 35 -1.00 8.66 -20.04
N ASP A 36 -0.21 9.65 -19.62
CA ASP A 36 1.07 9.40 -18.94
C ASP A 36 0.83 9.09 -17.45
N MET A 37 0.76 7.80 -17.13
CA MET A 37 0.61 7.28 -15.76
C MET A 37 1.84 7.49 -14.87
N ARG A 38 2.91 8.13 -15.38
CA ARG A 38 4.07 8.55 -14.59
C ARG A 38 3.97 10.02 -14.15
N SER A 39 3.03 10.77 -14.71
CA SER A 39 2.79 12.17 -14.36
C SER A 39 1.66 12.31 -13.33
N PRO A 40 1.75 13.24 -12.35
CA PRO A 40 0.65 13.51 -11.43
C PRO A 40 -0.66 13.90 -12.15
N ALA A 41 -0.55 14.62 -13.27
CA ALA A 41 -1.69 15.03 -14.09
C ALA A 41 -2.38 13.82 -14.74
N GLY A 42 -1.62 12.91 -15.35
CA GLY A 42 -2.17 11.69 -15.95
C GLY A 42 -2.83 10.77 -14.92
N ILE A 43 -2.23 10.63 -13.72
CA ILE A 43 -2.85 9.87 -12.62
C ILE A 43 -4.14 10.55 -12.15
N ALA A 44 -4.17 11.88 -12.02
CA ALA A 44 -5.38 12.60 -11.66
C ALA A 44 -6.51 12.39 -12.68
N SER A 45 -6.20 12.49 -13.98
CA SER A 45 -7.15 12.20 -15.06
C SER A 45 -7.61 10.74 -15.07
N TYR A 46 -6.75 9.79 -14.71
CA TYR A 46 -7.16 8.40 -14.54
C TYR A 46 -8.13 8.25 -13.36
N ILE A 47 -7.83 8.83 -12.20
CA ILE A 47 -8.69 8.72 -11.01
C ILE A 47 -10.09 9.30 -11.24
N THR A 48 -10.21 10.38 -12.00
CA THR A 48 -11.51 10.98 -12.30
C THR A 48 -12.35 10.16 -13.29
N ALA A 49 -11.70 9.47 -14.23
CA ALA A 49 -12.38 8.65 -15.23
C ALA A 49 -12.55 7.17 -14.80
N ALA A 50 -11.79 6.73 -13.80
CA ALA A 50 -11.73 5.33 -13.41
C ALA A 50 -13.04 4.87 -12.75
N PRO A 51 -13.49 3.63 -13.03
CA PRO A 51 -14.59 3.04 -12.28
C PRO A 51 -14.19 2.86 -10.82
N THR A 52 -15.16 2.95 -9.90
CA THR A 52 -14.91 2.81 -8.45
C THR A 52 -14.15 1.53 -8.10
N GLY A 53 -14.41 0.43 -8.82
CA GLY A 53 -13.71 -0.84 -8.65
C GLY A 53 -12.18 -0.75 -8.86
N ALA A 54 -11.71 0.13 -9.74
CA ALA A 54 -10.28 0.35 -9.96
C ALA A 54 -9.62 1.02 -8.74
N LEU A 55 -10.29 2.02 -8.16
CA LEU A 55 -9.80 2.72 -6.96
C LEU A 55 -9.84 1.80 -5.72
N VAL A 56 -10.85 0.92 -5.63
CA VAL A 56 -10.91 -0.13 -4.60
C VAL A 56 -9.73 -1.10 -4.74
N ALA A 57 -9.35 -1.49 -5.96
CA ALA A 57 -8.19 -2.35 -6.18
C ALA A 57 -6.89 -1.74 -5.64
N VAL A 58 -6.72 -0.42 -5.79
CA VAL A 58 -5.58 0.33 -5.22
C VAL A 58 -5.61 0.30 -3.68
N ALA A 59 -6.77 0.53 -3.06
CA ALA A 59 -6.90 0.44 -1.60
C ALA A 59 -6.58 -0.98 -1.08
N VAL A 60 -7.00 -2.02 -1.81
CA VAL A 60 -6.67 -3.42 -1.51
C VAL A 60 -5.15 -3.66 -1.67
N ALA A 61 -4.51 -3.10 -2.69
CA ALA A 61 -3.07 -3.19 -2.87
C ALA A 61 -2.31 -2.62 -1.66
N TRP A 62 -2.74 -1.47 -1.12
CA TRP A 62 -2.13 -0.87 0.08
C TRP A 62 -2.32 -1.73 1.33
N LEU A 63 -3.52 -2.30 1.51
CA LEU A 63 -3.80 -3.24 2.61
C LEU A 63 -2.87 -4.46 2.52
N LEU A 64 -2.79 -5.09 1.34
CA LEU A 64 -1.95 -6.27 1.11
C LEU A 64 -0.47 -5.94 1.29
N GLY A 65 -0.01 -4.81 0.76
CA GLY A 65 1.36 -4.35 0.92
C GLY A 65 1.73 -4.16 2.39
N ALA A 66 0.88 -3.49 3.17
CA ALA A 66 1.10 -3.29 4.60
C ALA A 66 1.04 -4.59 5.39
N GLY A 67 0.10 -5.48 5.05
CA GLY A 67 -0.07 -6.78 5.67
C GLY A 67 1.12 -7.70 5.41
N LEU A 68 1.43 -8.00 4.14
CA LEU A 68 2.50 -8.93 3.78
C LEU A 68 3.89 -8.38 4.10
N GLY A 69 4.12 -7.09 3.82
CA GLY A 69 5.37 -6.43 4.16
C GLY A 69 5.56 -6.30 5.66
N GLY A 70 4.52 -5.89 6.39
CA GLY A 70 4.55 -5.77 7.85
C GLY A 70 4.75 -7.12 8.54
N TRP A 71 4.10 -8.18 8.04
CA TRP A 71 4.28 -9.55 8.52
C TRP A 71 5.72 -10.03 8.30
N THR A 72 6.27 -9.79 7.11
CA THR A 72 7.67 -10.11 6.78
C THR A 72 8.64 -9.38 7.71
N ALA A 73 8.41 -8.08 7.95
CA ALA A 73 9.25 -7.28 8.83
C ALA A 73 9.23 -7.78 10.27
N ALA A 74 8.03 -8.04 10.80
CA ALA A 74 7.85 -8.56 12.14
C ALA A 74 8.50 -9.93 12.32
N ARG A 75 8.34 -10.82 11.34
CA ARG A 75 8.88 -12.19 11.36
C ARG A 75 10.40 -12.21 11.34
N ILE A 76 11.03 -11.54 10.37
CA ILE A 76 12.49 -11.53 10.22
C ILE A 76 13.14 -10.73 11.35
N GLY A 77 12.52 -9.62 11.74
CA GLY A 77 12.99 -8.76 12.81
C GLY A 77 12.81 -9.34 14.21
N ARG A 78 12.00 -10.40 14.36
CA ARG A 78 11.50 -10.93 15.66
C ARG A 78 10.95 -9.81 16.53
N TRP A 79 10.21 -8.91 15.91
CA TRP A 79 9.73 -7.68 16.53
C TRP A 79 8.35 -7.34 15.96
N PRO A 80 7.26 -7.78 16.61
CA PRO A 80 5.90 -7.58 16.09
C PRO A 80 5.55 -6.11 15.79
N ALA A 81 6.18 -5.15 16.48
CA ALA A 81 5.95 -3.73 16.23
C ALA A 81 6.54 -3.23 14.89
N ALA A 82 7.46 -3.98 14.27
CA ALA A 82 7.99 -3.66 12.94
C ALA A 82 6.91 -3.63 11.84
N ALA A 83 5.78 -4.31 12.06
CA ALA A 83 4.63 -4.25 11.17
C ALA A 83 4.08 -2.81 11.02
N TRP A 84 4.04 -2.04 12.11
CA TRP A 84 3.57 -0.66 12.09
C TRP A 84 4.53 0.27 11.34
N ILE A 85 5.82 -0.04 11.31
CA ILE A 85 6.80 0.74 10.54
C ILE A 85 6.49 0.61 9.06
N VAL A 86 6.26 -0.62 8.56
CA VAL A 86 5.95 -0.84 7.14
C VAL A 86 4.58 -0.24 6.78
N ALA A 87 3.57 -0.39 7.64
CA ALA A 87 2.27 0.25 7.45
C ALA A 87 2.38 1.78 7.37
N ALA A 88 3.17 2.39 8.25
CA ALA A 88 3.42 3.83 8.24
C ALA A 88 4.14 4.29 6.96
N LEU A 89 5.13 3.53 6.47
CA LEU A 89 5.82 3.85 5.21
C LEU A 89 4.86 3.91 4.03
N ILE A 90 3.93 2.94 3.92
CA ILE A 90 2.92 2.93 2.86
C ILE A 90 1.95 4.10 3.05
N ALA A 91 1.45 4.33 4.27
CA ALA A 91 0.52 5.43 4.56
C ALA A 91 1.15 6.81 4.26
N ILE A 92 2.41 7.03 4.62
CA ILE A 92 3.15 8.26 4.31
C ILE A 92 3.26 8.46 2.81
N GLY A 93 3.61 7.42 2.05
CA GLY A 93 3.64 7.48 0.59
C GLY A 93 2.27 7.78 -0.02
N GLY A 94 1.21 7.16 0.50
CA GLY A 94 -0.17 7.41 0.09
C GLY A 94 -0.63 8.84 0.36
N VAL A 95 -0.37 9.35 1.58
CA VAL A 95 -0.69 10.74 1.96
C VAL A 95 0.10 11.73 1.12
N TYR A 96 1.39 11.47 0.88
CA TYR A 96 2.23 12.29 0.00
C TYR A 96 1.67 12.37 -1.42
N ASN A 97 1.11 11.27 -1.94
CA ASN A 97 0.44 11.28 -3.24
C ASN A 97 -0.92 11.99 -3.19
N ALA A 98 -1.70 11.80 -2.14
CA ALA A 98 -3.02 12.41 -1.95
C ALA A 98 -2.97 13.95 -1.85
N THR A 99 -1.87 14.54 -1.38
CA THR A 99 -1.69 16.01 -1.37
C THR A 99 -1.41 16.60 -2.76
N ARG A 100 -1.04 15.78 -3.74
CA ARG A 100 -0.72 16.21 -5.12
C ARG A 100 -1.76 15.81 -6.14
N ILE A 101 -2.49 14.73 -5.87
CA ILE A 101 -3.39 14.10 -6.81
C ILE A 101 -4.79 14.16 -6.20
N PRO A 102 -5.69 15.00 -6.77
CA PRO A 102 -7.07 15.06 -6.33
C PRO A 102 -7.72 13.66 -6.41
N ALA A 103 -8.29 13.21 -5.30
CA ALA A 103 -8.97 11.92 -5.20
C ALA A 103 -10.27 12.06 -4.39
N PRO A 104 -11.25 11.17 -4.60
CA PRO A 104 -12.45 11.13 -3.77
C PRO A 104 -12.12 11.01 -2.27
N LEU A 105 -12.92 11.65 -1.41
CA LEU A 105 -12.67 11.69 0.03
C LEU A 105 -12.49 10.30 0.65
N TRP A 106 -13.30 9.33 0.25
CA TRP A 106 -13.20 7.96 0.76
C TRP A 106 -11.84 7.31 0.43
N MET A 107 -11.24 7.66 -0.71
CA MET A 107 -9.94 7.14 -1.12
C MET A 107 -8.81 7.78 -0.30
N GLN A 108 -8.94 9.07 0.02
CA GLN A 108 -8.04 9.75 0.96
C GLN A 108 -8.12 9.16 2.37
N ILE A 109 -9.31 8.72 2.81
CA ILE A 109 -9.44 7.97 4.07
C ILE A 109 -8.75 6.60 3.94
N ALA A 110 -8.91 5.93 2.80
CA ALA A 110 -8.32 4.62 2.54
C ALA A 110 -6.78 4.64 2.51
N THR A 111 -6.12 5.75 2.14
CA THR A 111 -4.64 5.84 2.14
C THR A 111 -4.04 5.62 3.52
N VAL A 112 -4.80 5.89 4.59
CA VAL A 112 -4.37 5.67 5.98
C VAL A 112 -5.00 4.39 6.53
N LEU A 113 -6.30 4.21 6.31
CA LEU A 113 -7.04 3.09 6.92
C LEU A 113 -6.58 1.74 6.38
N ALA A 114 -6.36 1.60 5.07
CA ALA A 114 -5.97 0.31 4.48
C ALA A 114 -4.59 -0.15 4.98
N PRO A 115 -3.53 0.69 4.98
CA PRO A 115 -2.26 0.31 5.59
C PRO A 115 -2.36 0.04 7.09
N ALA A 116 -3.16 0.82 7.83
CA ALA A 116 -3.34 0.60 9.27
C ALA A 116 -3.99 -0.77 9.57
N LEU A 117 -5.00 -1.17 8.80
CA LEU A 117 -5.61 -2.49 8.92
C LEU A 117 -4.63 -3.60 8.54
N GLY A 118 -3.87 -3.45 7.46
CA GLY A 118 -2.82 -4.41 7.08
C GLY A 118 -1.76 -4.57 8.17
N GLY A 119 -1.27 -3.45 8.71
CA GLY A 119 -0.34 -3.41 9.84
C GLY A 119 -0.89 -4.07 11.11
N LEU A 120 -2.17 -3.82 11.43
CA LEU A 120 -2.84 -4.45 12.58
C LEU A 120 -2.94 -5.98 12.42
N ILE A 121 -3.32 -6.46 11.23
CA ILE A 121 -3.39 -7.90 10.93
C ILE A 121 -1.99 -8.53 11.09
N ALA A 122 -0.97 -7.94 10.47
CA ALA A 122 0.40 -8.42 10.59
C ALA A 122 0.90 -8.45 12.04
N HIS A 123 0.66 -7.37 12.78
CA HIS A 123 1.06 -7.22 14.17
C HIS A 123 0.39 -8.26 15.08
N THR A 124 -0.92 -8.45 14.94
CA THR A 124 -1.69 -9.39 15.76
C THR A 124 -1.32 -10.85 15.48
N LEU A 125 -1.06 -11.20 14.23
CA LEU A 125 -0.61 -12.54 13.84
C LEU A 125 0.76 -12.90 14.45
N GLU A 126 1.70 -11.96 14.46
CA GLU A 126 3.05 -12.23 15.00
C GLU A 126 3.10 -12.13 16.53
N ARG A 127 2.31 -11.25 17.16
CA ARG A 127 2.23 -11.18 18.64
C ARG A 127 1.70 -12.47 19.28
N ARG A 128 0.81 -13.19 18.59
CA ARG A 128 0.27 -14.47 19.11
C ARG A 128 1.28 -15.62 19.06
N ARG A 129 2.42 -15.44 18.37
CA ARG A 129 3.45 -16.48 18.17
C ARG A 129 4.68 -16.30 19.06
N THR A 130 4.80 -15.17 19.75
CA THR A 130 5.90 -14.81 20.66
C THR A 130 5.44 -14.82 22.09
#